data_AF-A0A529HSI2-F1
#
_entry.id   AF-A0A529HSI2-F1
#
_cell.length_a   1.000
_cell.length_b   1.000
_cell.length_c   1.000
_cell.angle_alpha   90.00
_cell.angle_beta   90.00
_cell.angle_gamma   90.00
#
_symmetry.space_group_name_H-M   'P 1'
#
loop_
_entity.id
_entity.type
_entity.pdbx_description
1 polymer ?
#
loop_
_entity_poly.entity_id
_entity_poly.type
_entity_poly.pdbx_seq_one_letter_code
_entity_poly.pdbx_strand_id
1 'polypeptide(L)'
;EFVGRVPDAQAFVRAAAVIPLISTAGSGVQLKTIETFELGLPSVATSRSLRGIGHRPDNCVVTDDPIAFAAALEAAAANARDVDGSAFHRRQVKALDAAIKLGLDKLGSVRQEAFA
;
A
#
# COMPACT_ATOMS: atom_id res chain seq x y z
N GLU A 1 2.88 24.82 2.79
CA GLU A 1 2.19 25.32 4.00
C GLU A 1 1.83 24.13 4.90
N PHE A 2 1.85 24.28 6.22
CA PHE A 2 1.42 23.23 7.15
C PHE A 2 0.01 23.52 7.64
N VAL A 3 -0.93 22.60 7.42
CA VAL A 3 -2.38 22.84 7.66
C VAL A 3 -2.91 22.31 8.99
N GLY A 4 -2.08 21.61 9.78
CA GLY A 4 -2.49 21.04 11.07
C GLY A 4 -3.49 19.87 10.93
N ARG A 5 -4.41 19.75 11.89
CA ARG A 5 -5.47 18.72 11.86
C ARG A 5 -6.55 19.13 10.86
N VAL A 6 -6.98 18.19 10.04
CA VAL A 6 -8.05 18.38 9.05
C VAL A 6 -9.34 17.71 9.53
N PRO A 7 -10.53 18.24 9.20
CA PRO A 7 -11.80 17.64 9.60
C PRO A 7 -12.03 16.24 9.02
N ASP A 8 -11.53 16.00 7.81
CA ASP A 8 -11.63 14.73 7.10
C ASP A 8 -10.29 14.42 6.42
N ALA A 9 -9.61 13.38 6.91
CA ALA A 9 -8.32 12.95 6.39
C ALA A 9 -8.43 12.35 4.98
N GLN A 10 -9.51 11.62 4.67
CA GLN A 10 -9.68 11.00 3.36
C GLN A 10 -9.97 12.05 2.30
N ALA A 11 -10.88 13.00 2.58
CA ALA A 11 -11.16 14.10 1.67
C ALA A 11 -9.90 14.95 1.42
N PHE A 12 -9.10 15.19 2.47
CA PHE A 12 -7.84 15.92 2.34
C PHE A 12 -6.82 15.19 1.45
N VAL A 13 -6.62 13.88 1.66
CA VAL A 13 -5.67 13.09 0.86
C VAL A 13 -6.15 12.94 -0.59
N ARG A 14 -7.45 12.78 -0.83
CA ARG A 14 -8.04 12.75 -2.19
C ARG A 14 -7.87 14.05 -2.97
N ALA A 15 -7.68 15.18 -2.27
CA ALA A 15 -7.45 16.47 -2.92
C ALA A 15 -6.00 16.62 -3.46
N ALA A 16 -5.09 15.72 -3.09
CA ALA A 16 -3.71 15.74 -3.57
C ALA A 16 -3.59 15.08 -4.96
N ALA A 17 -2.77 15.66 -5.84
CA ALA A 17 -2.52 15.09 -7.17
C ALA A 17 -1.66 13.81 -7.15
N VAL A 18 -0.79 13.67 -6.14
CA VAL A 18 0.08 12.51 -5.95
C VAL A 18 0.44 12.36 -4.48
N ILE A 19 0.53 11.12 -3.99
CA ILE A 19 0.89 10.82 -2.61
C ILE A 19 2.35 10.36 -2.48
N PRO A 20 3.20 11.07 -1.72
CA PRO A 20 4.57 10.63 -1.44
C PRO A 20 4.58 9.58 -0.32
N LEU A 21 4.89 8.33 -0.67
CA LEU A 21 5.04 7.21 0.24
C LEU A 21 6.52 7.03 0.59
N ILE A 22 6.98 7.83 1.54
CA ILE A 22 8.39 7.84 1.96
C ILE A 22 8.56 7.09 3.29
N SER A 23 9.55 6.20 3.34
CA SER A 23 10.04 5.55 4.54
C SER A 23 11.56 5.40 4.52
N THR A 24 12.22 5.81 5.60
CA THR A 24 13.66 5.65 5.81
C THR A 24 13.99 4.57 6.83
N ALA A 25 13.03 4.06 7.60
CA ALA A 25 13.22 3.05 8.65
C ALA A 25 11.89 2.35 9.02
N GLY A 26 11.99 1.30 9.85
CA GLY A 26 10.84 0.55 10.37
C GLY A 26 10.59 -0.78 9.67
N SER A 27 9.82 -1.65 10.33
CA SER A 27 9.48 -3.00 9.87
C SER A 27 7.99 -3.22 9.68
N GLY A 28 7.12 -2.31 10.13
CA GLY A 28 5.68 -2.41 9.93
C GLY A 28 5.23 -2.09 8.50
N VAL A 29 4.02 -2.51 8.16
CA VAL A 29 3.33 -2.01 6.96
C VAL A 29 2.80 -0.61 7.27
N GLN A 30 2.94 0.34 6.35
CA GLN A 30 2.49 1.71 6.55
C GLN A 30 1.00 1.85 6.20
N LEU A 31 0.20 2.38 7.13
CA LEU A 31 -1.22 2.64 6.89
C LEU A 31 -1.44 3.58 5.69
N LYS A 32 -0.63 4.65 5.58
CA LYS A 32 -0.70 5.57 4.44
C LYS A 32 -0.55 4.89 3.08
N THR A 33 0.23 3.80 2.99
CA THR A 33 0.41 3.04 1.74
C THR A 33 -0.85 2.27 1.42
N ILE A 34 -1.43 1.58 2.41
CA ILE A 34 -2.69 0.83 2.26
C ILE A 34 -3.82 1.78 1.87
N GLU A 35 -3.99 2.89 2.60
CA GLU A 35 -5.03 3.89 2.34
C GLU A 35 -4.89 4.49 0.93
N THR A 36 -3.67 4.87 0.53
CA THR A 36 -3.41 5.40 -0.83
C THR A 36 -3.85 4.41 -1.91
N PHE A 37 -3.53 3.13 -1.75
CA PHE A 37 -3.87 2.09 -2.73
C PHE A 37 -5.35 1.73 -2.71
N GLU A 38 -6.00 1.68 -1.56
CA GLU A 38 -7.45 1.46 -1.45
C GLU A 38 -8.28 2.63 -2.01
N LEU A 39 -7.76 3.85 -1.91
CA LEU A 39 -8.36 5.03 -2.53
C LEU A 39 -8.05 5.14 -4.03
N GLY A 40 -7.10 4.35 -4.54
CA GLY A 40 -6.71 4.32 -5.96
C GLY A 40 -5.78 5.45 -6.38
N LEU A 41 -5.17 6.17 -5.44
CA LEU A 41 -4.49 7.44 -5.72
C LEU A 41 -3.09 7.24 -6.33
N PRO A 42 -2.64 8.14 -7.24
CA PRO A 42 -1.28 8.15 -7.75
C PRO A 42 -0.26 8.29 -6.63
N SER A 43 0.85 7.56 -6.71
CA SER A 43 1.90 7.68 -5.68
C SER A 43 3.30 7.43 -6.19
N VAL A 44 4.27 7.92 -5.43
CA VAL A 44 5.69 7.59 -5.57
C VAL A 44 6.15 7.03 -4.24
N ALA A 45 6.77 5.86 -4.24
CA ALA A 45 7.13 5.13 -3.04
C ALA A 45 8.63 4.82 -2.99
N THR A 46 9.21 4.89 -1.79
CA THR A 46 10.48 4.20 -1.53
C THR A 46 10.21 2.71 -1.41
N SER A 47 11.20 1.87 -1.70
CA SER A 47 11.06 0.41 -1.58
C SER A 47 10.64 0.00 -0.17
N ARG A 48 11.12 0.73 0.85
CA ARG A 48 10.76 0.52 2.26
C ARG A 48 9.29 0.81 2.56
N SER A 49 8.66 1.76 1.85
CA SER A 49 7.23 2.07 2.03
C SER A 49 6.28 1.01 1.51
N LEU A 50 6.79 0.05 0.72
CA LEU A 50 6.01 -1.05 0.15
C LEU A 50 6.20 -2.39 0.90
N ARG A 51 6.94 -2.39 2.01
CA ARG A 51 7.13 -3.62 2.80
C ARG A 51 5.79 -4.22 3.19
N GLY A 52 5.63 -5.52 2.97
CA GLY A 52 4.42 -6.27 3.32
C GLY A 52 3.23 -5.99 2.41
N ILE A 53 3.42 -5.22 1.32
CA ILE A 53 2.42 -5.06 0.28
C ILE A 53 2.67 -6.10 -0.81
N GLY A 54 1.70 -7.00 -1.01
CA GLY A 54 1.81 -8.09 -1.99
C GLY A 54 1.52 -7.66 -3.43
N HIS A 55 0.71 -6.63 -3.63
CA HIS A 55 0.37 -6.11 -4.95
C HIS A 55 0.45 -4.59 -4.98
N ARG A 56 1.28 -4.06 -5.88
CA ARG A 56 1.42 -2.63 -6.13
C ARG A 56 0.51 -2.22 -7.29
N PRO A 57 -0.34 -1.19 -7.16
CA PRO A 57 -1.09 -0.62 -8.27
C PRO A 57 -0.17 0.00 -9.35
N ASP A 58 -0.64 0.04 -10.60
CA ASP A 58 0.16 0.50 -11.74
C ASP A 58 0.50 2.00 -11.68
N ASN A 59 -0.32 2.80 -11.01
CA ASN A 59 -0.09 4.24 -10.80
C ASN A 59 0.80 4.56 -9.58
N CYS A 60 1.57 3.57 -9.10
CA CYS A 60 2.59 3.75 -8.06
C CYS A 60 4.00 3.57 -8.64
N VAL A 61 4.79 4.64 -8.71
CA VAL A 61 6.21 4.60 -9.11
C VAL A 61 7.08 4.26 -7.90
N VAL A 62 8.13 3.46 -8.09
CA VAL A 62 9.05 3.07 -7.00
C VAL A 62 10.45 3.55 -7.29
N THR A 63 11.05 4.28 -6.35
CA THR A 63 12.45 4.69 -6.42
C THR A 63 12.97 5.03 -5.02
N ASP A 64 14.21 4.64 -4.75
CA ASP A 64 14.92 5.01 -3.52
C ASP A 64 15.91 6.18 -3.76
N ASP A 65 16.15 6.55 -5.02
CA ASP A 65 16.97 7.72 -5.37
C ASP A 65 16.14 9.01 -5.19
N PRO A 66 16.62 9.99 -4.41
CA PRO A 66 15.85 11.19 -4.08
C PRO A 66 15.61 12.12 -5.29
N ILE A 67 16.52 12.17 -6.26
CA ILE A 67 16.37 13.01 -7.46
C ILE A 67 15.30 12.40 -8.37
N ALA A 68 15.38 11.09 -8.60
CA ALA A 68 14.37 10.34 -9.34
C ALA A 68 13.01 10.37 -8.62
N PHE A 69 12.99 10.37 -7.29
CA PHE A 69 11.76 10.49 -6.51
C PHE A 69 11.06 11.82 -6.77
N ALA A 70 11.81 12.93 -6.71
CA ALA A 70 11.28 14.26 -7.00
C ALA A 70 10.74 14.36 -8.44
N ALA A 71 11.52 13.89 -9.43
CA ALA A 71 11.09 13.87 -10.83
C ALA A 71 9.82 13.02 -11.04
N ALA A 72 9.72 11.88 -10.36
CA ALA A 72 8.54 11.02 -10.43
C ALA A 72 7.30 11.69 -9.80
N LEU A 73 7.47 12.48 -8.73
CA LEU A 73 6.35 13.23 -8.13
C LEU A 73 5.82 14.27 -9.10
N GLU A 74 6.70 15.04 -9.75
CA GLU A 74 6.29 16.04 -10.75
C GLU A 74 5.56 15.39 -11.93
N ALA A 75 6.12 14.29 -12.46
CA ALA A 75 5.52 13.57 -13.58
C ALA A 75 4.15 12.97 -13.23
N ALA A 76 4.01 12.39 -12.03
CA ALA A 76 2.76 11.84 -11.55
C ALA A 76 1.71 12.94 -11.28
N ALA A 77 2.12 14.07 -10.71
CA ALA A 77 1.23 15.22 -10.48
C ALA A 77 0.71 15.83 -11.79
N ALA A 78 1.58 15.92 -12.82
CA ALA A 78 1.21 16.44 -14.13
C ALA A 78 0.19 15.56 -14.88
N ASN A 79 0.14 14.27 -14.57
CA ASN A 79 -0.75 13.30 -15.21
C ASN A 79 -1.53 12.47 -14.18
N ALA A 80 -2.02 13.12 -13.12
CA ALA A 80 -2.69 12.45 -12.01
C ALA A 80 -3.91 11.66 -12.51
N ARG A 81 -3.90 10.34 -12.28
CA ARG A 81 -4.99 9.44 -12.64
C ARG A 81 -5.18 8.38 -11.56
N ASP A 82 -6.35 8.41 -10.97
CA ASP A 82 -6.78 7.36 -10.05
C ASP A 82 -6.96 6.04 -10.81
N VAL A 83 -6.76 4.93 -10.11
CA VAL A 83 -7.06 3.58 -10.55
C VAL A 83 -8.15 2.96 -9.69
N ASP A 84 -8.65 1.79 -10.05
CA ASP A 84 -9.61 1.06 -9.21
C ASP A 84 -8.94 0.55 -7.92
N GLY A 85 -9.02 1.35 -6.84
CA GLY A 85 -8.50 0.97 -5.53
C GLY A 85 -9.24 -0.22 -4.89
N SER A 86 -10.48 -0.49 -5.30
CA SER A 86 -11.23 -1.66 -4.81
C SER A 86 -10.59 -2.98 -5.29
N ALA A 87 -9.86 -2.95 -6.41
CA ALA A 87 -9.08 -4.10 -6.87
C ALA A 87 -7.93 -4.43 -5.91
N PHE A 88 -7.26 -3.42 -5.35
CA PHE A 88 -6.24 -3.62 -4.33
C PHE A 88 -6.84 -4.27 -3.07
N HIS A 89 -7.94 -3.70 -2.55
CA HIS A 89 -8.63 -4.25 -1.38
C HIS A 89 -9.05 -5.72 -1.56
N ARG A 90 -9.71 -6.05 -2.68
CA ARG A 90 -10.11 -7.43 -3.00
C ARG A 90 -8.93 -8.40 -3.04
N ARG A 91 -7.79 -7.97 -3.59
CA ARG A 91 -6.56 -8.79 -3.62
C ARG A 91 -6.01 -9.04 -2.23
N GLN A 92 -6.01 -8.02 -1.37
CA GLN A 92 -5.54 -8.14 0.02
C GLN A 92 -6.41 -9.12 0.82
N VAL A 93 -7.74 -9.01 0.73
CA VAL A 93 -8.66 -9.95 1.39
C VAL A 93 -8.46 -11.37 0.89
N LYS A 94 -8.38 -11.57 -0.43
CA LYS A 94 -8.14 -12.89 -1.03
C LYS A 94 -6.80 -13.51 -0.57
N ALA A 95 -5.75 -12.70 -0.47
CA ALA A 95 -4.45 -13.15 0.01
C ALA A 95 -4.49 -13.55 1.49
N LEU A 96 -5.22 -12.78 2.31
CA LEU A 96 -5.44 -13.09 3.72
C LEU A 96 -6.20 -14.42 3.88
N ASP A 97 -7.30 -14.60 3.16
CA ASP A 97 -8.09 -15.84 3.19
C ASP A 97 -7.24 -17.06 2.83
N ALA A 98 -6.41 -16.95 1.80
CA ALA A 98 -5.49 -18.01 1.40
C ALA A 98 -4.45 -18.33 2.49
N ALA A 99 -3.89 -17.30 3.14
CA ALA A 99 -2.93 -17.47 4.22
C ALA A 99 -3.56 -18.11 5.47
N ILE A 100 -4.77 -17.69 5.84
CA ILE A 100 -5.54 -18.28 6.95
C ILE A 100 -5.83 -19.74 6.65
N LYS A 101 -6.33 -20.06 5.46
CA LYS A 101 -6.59 -21.43 5.04
C LYS A 101 -5.34 -22.30 5.14
N LEU A 102 -4.22 -21.85 4.59
CA LEU A 102 -2.94 -22.56 4.68
C LEU A 102 -2.54 -22.81 6.14
N GLY A 103 -2.69 -21.82 7.01
CA GLY A 103 -2.40 -21.97 8.44
C GLY A 103 -3.30 -23.01 9.11
N LEU A 104 -4.59 -22.99 8.83
CA LEU A 104 -5.55 -23.96 9.38
C LEU A 104 -5.27 -25.38 8.89
N ASP A 105 -4.97 -25.57 7.60
CA ASP A 105 -4.63 -26.86 7.02
C ASP A 105 -3.38 -27.46 7.70
N LYS A 106 -2.36 -26.63 7.97
CA LYS A 106 -1.14 -27.04 8.69
C LYS A 106 -1.40 -27.40 10.15
N LEU A 107 -2.28 -26.68 10.83
CA LEU A 107 -2.67 -27.01 12.21
C LEU A 107 -3.49 -28.33 12.26
N GLY A 108 -4.34 -28.55 11.27
CA GLY A 108 -5.12 -29.78 11.12
C GLY A 108 -4.25 -31.03 10.92
N SER A 109 -3.20 -30.93 10.10
CA SER A 109 -2.27 -32.06 9.87
C SER A 109 -1.46 -32.42 11.12
N VAL A 110 -0.99 -31.42 11.88
CA VAL A 110 -0.26 -31.65 13.14
C VAL A 110 -1.14 -32.39 14.17
N ARG A 111 -2.44 -32.10 14.19
CA ARG A 111 -3.38 -32.80 15.08
C ARG A 111 -3.62 -34.25 14.66
N GLN A 112 -3.50 -34.62 13.39
CA GLN A 112 -3.63 -36.02 13.00
C GLN A 112 -2.37 -36.84 13.32
N GLU A 113 -1.19 -36.24 13.18
CA GLU A 113 0.09 -36.88 13.54
C GLU A 113 0.25 -37.09 15.05
N ALA A 114 -0.25 -36.19 15.89
CA ALA A 114 -0.12 -36.30 17.35
C ALA A 114 -1.07 -37.34 18.00
N PHE A 115 -2.06 -37.85 17.26
CA PHE A 115 -3.06 -38.81 17.74
C PHE A 115 -3.04 -40.14 16.95
N ALA A 116 -2.04 -40.33 16.08
CA ALA A 116 -1.72 -41.59 15.41
C ALA A 116 -0.55 -42.29 16.13
#